data_AF-A0A6A6VMC0-F1
#
_entry.id   AF-A0A6A6VMC0-F1
#
_cell.length_a   1.000
_cell.length_b   1.000
_cell.length_c   1.000
_cell.angle_alpha   90.00
_cell.angle_beta   90.00
_cell.angle_gamma   90.00
#
_symmetry.space_group_name_H-M   'P 1'
#
loop_
_entity.id
_entity.type
_entity.pdbx_description
1 polymer ?
#
loop_
_entity_poly.entity_id
_entity_poly.type
_entity_poly.pdbx_seq_one_letter_code
_entity_poly.pdbx_strand_id
1 'polypeptide(L)'
;MVVGSWQKCAARPLRRSPVGYVTEIILHSQTLLAARVVQLEASNKAASERKSRKKRRIQNGGDLSKQEAEELIAQLDVRAQVEGEMRESRARTSVGKQRKSHCRRCGETGHNSRTCK
;
A
#
# COMPACT_ATOMS: atom_id res chain seq x y z
N MET A 1 -37.74 13.82 81.80
CA MET A 1 -37.80 13.03 80.55
C MET A 1 -38.11 13.98 79.42
N VAL A 2 -37.13 14.30 78.56
CA VAL A 2 -37.39 15.08 77.33
C VAL A 2 -36.88 14.23 76.18
N VAL A 3 -37.81 13.62 75.46
CA VAL A 3 -37.53 12.77 74.30
C VAL A 3 -37.22 13.72 73.14
N GLY A 4 -35.93 13.99 72.93
CA GLY A 4 -35.47 14.78 71.78
C GLY A 4 -35.73 14.02 70.50
N SER A 5 -36.58 14.56 69.63
CA SER A 5 -36.88 14.02 68.31
C SER A 5 -35.66 14.16 67.39
N TRP A 6 -34.99 13.04 67.11
CA TRP A 6 -33.92 12.97 66.10
C TRP A 6 -34.56 12.99 64.71
N GLN A 7 -34.75 14.19 64.18
CA GLN A 7 -35.17 14.36 62.79
C GLN A 7 -34.02 13.88 61.90
N LYS A 8 -34.26 12.79 61.17
CA LYS A 8 -33.30 12.17 60.25
C LYS A 8 -32.95 13.17 59.15
N CYS A 9 -31.82 13.86 59.27
CA CYS A 9 -31.24 14.63 58.18
C CYS A 9 -30.80 13.64 57.09
N ALA A 10 -31.64 13.42 56.09
CA ALA A 10 -31.24 12.68 54.90
C ALA A 10 -30.11 13.46 54.21
N ALA A 11 -28.92 12.86 54.13
CA ALA A 11 -27.79 13.43 53.41
C ALA A 11 -28.20 13.71 51.96
N ARG A 12 -28.25 14.99 51.59
CA ARG A 12 -28.58 15.42 50.23
C ARG A 12 -27.52 14.82 49.29
N PRO A 13 -27.89 14.12 48.20
CA PRO A 13 -26.90 13.59 47.28
C PRO A 13 -26.10 14.77 46.72
N LEU A 14 -24.77 14.69 46.81
CA LEU A 14 -23.86 15.68 46.25
C LEU A 14 -24.17 15.81 44.76
N ARG A 15 -24.86 16.89 44.38
CA ARG A 15 -25.05 17.22 42.97
C ARG A 15 -23.66 17.49 42.39
N ARG A 16 -23.31 16.81 41.30
CA ARG A 16 -22.06 17.01 40.56
C ARG A 16 -21.89 18.51 40.31
N SER A 17 -20.80 19.09 40.82
CA SER A 17 -20.53 20.51 40.64
C SER A 17 -20.17 20.76 39.16
N PRO A 18 -20.54 21.93 38.59
CA PRO A 18 -20.15 22.28 37.22
C PRO A 18 -18.64 22.19 37.01
N VAL A 19 -17.87 22.52 38.05
CA VAL A 19 -16.40 22.44 38.06
C VAL A 19 -15.92 20.98 37.96
N GLY A 20 -16.54 20.05 38.69
CA GLY A 20 -16.20 18.62 38.63
C GLY A 20 -16.45 18.00 37.24
N TYR A 21 -17.56 18.37 36.60
CA TYR A 21 -17.87 17.91 35.25
C TYR A 21 -16.86 18.41 34.20
N VAL A 22 -16.51 19.69 34.26
CA VAL A 22 -15.51 20.28 33.37
C VAL A 22 -14.15 19.62 33.56
N THR A 23 -13.76 19.33 34.80
CA THR A 23 -12.51 18.60 35.07
C THR A 23 -12.52 17.18 34.52
N GLU A 24 -13.64 16.46 34.61
CA GLU A 24 -13.77 15.10 34.04
C GLU A 24 -13.61 15.12 32.50
N ILE A 25 -14.19 16.10 31.81
CA ILE A 25 -14.04 16.25 30.35
C ILE A 25 -12.59 16.57 29.99
N ILE A 26 -11.95 17.47 30.72
CA ILE A 26 -10.56 17.85 30.48
C ILE A 26 -9.65 16.63 30.69
N LEU A 27 -9.84 15.87 31.77
CA LEU A 27 -9.08 14.65 32.03
C LEU A 27 -9.28 13.62 30.92
N HIS A 28 -10.53 13.38 30.50
CA HIS A 28 -10.80 12.46 29.41
C HIS A 28 -10.12 12.89 28.10
N SER A 29 -10.25 14.16 27.73
CA SER A 29 -9.58 14.68 26.52
C SER A 29 -8.05 14.57 26.60
N GLN A 30 -7.45 14.83 27.76
CA GLN A 30 -6.00 14.63 27.97
C GLN A 30 -5.59 13.17 27.78
N THR A 31 -6.36 12.21 28.30
CA THR A 31 -6.07 10.78 28.10
C THR A 31 -6.12 10.37 26.63
N LEU A 32 -7.12 10.85 25.88
CA LEU A 32 -7.24 10.59 24.44
C LEU A 32 -6.08 11.20 23.65
N LEU A 33 -5.70 12.44 23.99
CA LEU A 33 -4.58 13.11 23.35
C LEU A 33 -3.25 12.39 23.65
N ALA A 34 -3.02 11.98 24.89
CA ALA A 34 -1.82 11.23 25.28
C ALA A 34 -1.72 9.91 24.50
N ALA A 35 -2.82 9.16 24.39
CA ALA A 35 -2.86 7.92 23.61
C ALA A 35 -2.53 8.18 22.13
N ARG A 36 -3.08 9.26 21.55
CA ARG A 36 -2.80 9.64 20.16
C ARG A 36 -1.34 10.05 19.95
N VAL A 37 -0.74 10.78 20.88
CA VAL A 37 0.68 11.18 20.82
C VAL A 37 1.56 9.93 20.81
N VAL A 38 1.33 8.97 21.71
CA VAL A 38 2.09 7.71 21.75
C VAL A 38 1.97 6.95 20.43
N GLN A 39 0.77 6.86 19.86
CA GLN A 39 0.56 6.18 18.58
C GLN A 39 1.29 6.90 17.42
N LEU A 40 1.26 8.23 17.39
CA LEU A 40 1.95 9.03 16.38
C LEU A 40 3.47 8.90 16.51
N GLU A 41 4.00 8.93 17.72
CA GLU A 41 5.43 8.75 17.98
C GLU A 41 5.91 7.36 17.55
N ALA A 42 5.16 6.31 17.90
CA ALA A 42 5.47 4.94 17.46
C ALA A 42 5.46 4.82 15.92
N SER A 43 4.47 5.43 15.26
CA SER A 43 4.36 5.43 13.80
C SER A 43 5.51 6.20 13.14
N ASN A 44 5.88 7.36 13.69
CA ASN A 44 6.99 8.17 13.21
C ASN A 44 8.34 7.49 13.41
N LYS A 45 8.54 6.82 14.55
CA LYS A 45 9.73 6.01 14.80
C LYS A 45 9.85 4.88 13.78
N ALA A 46 8.77 4.12 13.56
CA ALA A 46 8.75 3.05 12.56
C ALA A 46 9.03 3.59 11.13
N ALA A 47 8.45 4.73 10.76
CA ALA A 47 8.71 5.37 9.47
C ALA A 47 10.18 5.83 9.33
N SER A 48 10.74 6.40 10.40
CA SER A 48 12.14 6.87 10.43
C SER A 48 13.12 5.72 10.36
N GLU A 49 12.85 4.61 11.07
CA GLU A 49 13.63 3.38 10.97
C GLU A 49 13.59 2.80 9.56
N ARG A 50 12.42 2.76 8.91
CA ARG A 50 12.31 2.31 7.51
C ARG A 50 13.14 3.17 6.56
N LYS A 51 13.06 4.50 6.70
CA LYS A 51 13.87 5.44 5.90
C LYS A 51 15.37 5.21 6.12
N SER A 52 15.79 5.06 7.37
CA SER A 52 17.19 4.79 7.73
C SER A 52 17.68 3.45 7.17
N ARG A 53 16.89 2.38 7.28
CA ARG A 53 17.20 1.06 6.67
C ARG A 53 17.32 1.15 5.16
N LYS A 54 16.43 1.88 4.49
CA LYS A 54 16.52 2.11 3.03
C LYS A 54 17.78 2.88 2.66
N LYS A 55 18.09 3.96 3.40
CA LYS A 55 19.30 4.76 3.19
C LYS A 55 20.56 3.90 3.34
N ARG A 56 20.68 3.13 4.43
CA ARG A 56 21.81 2.21 4.65
C ARG A 56 21.91 1.14 3.57
N ARG A 57 20.78 0.57 3.13
CA ARG A 57 20.77 -0.40 2.04
C ARG A 57 21.32 0.20 0.74
N ILE A 58 20.92 1.42 0.41
CA ILE A 58 21.41 2.13 -0.78
C ILE A 58 22.90 2.44 -0.63
N GLN A 59 23.33 2.97 0.53
CA GLN A 59 24.73 3.28 0.80
C GLN A 59 25.65 2.03 0.78
N ASN A 60 25.19 0.90 1.33
CA ASN A 60 25.94 -0.35 1.30
C ASN A 60 25.95 -1.02 -0.09
N GLY A 61 25.07 -0.60 -1.00
CA GLY A 61 24.99 -1.13 -2.37
C GLY A 61 26.10 -0.64 -3.30
N GLY A 62 26.99 0.24 -2.80
CA GLY A 62 28.08 0.83 -3.56
C GLY A 62 27.73 2.17 -4.19
N ASP A 63 28.74 2.81 -4.75
CA ASP A 63 28.68 4.17 -5.28
C ASP A 63 28.42 4.08 -6.79
N LEU A 64 27.16 3.95 -7.20
CA LEU A 64 26.81 4.20 -8.59
C LEU A 64 26.76 5.72 -8.78
N SER A 65 27.64 6.27 -9.61
CA SER A 65 27.57 7.69 -9.94
C SER A 65 26.26 7.97 -10.68
N LYS A 66 25.76 9.21 -10.56
CA LYS A 66 24.54 9.62 -11.29
C LYS A 66 24.67 9.37 -12.80
N GLN A 67 25.86 9.63 -13.33
CA GLN A 67 26.14 9.45 -14.75
C GLN A 67 26.10 7.96 -15.15
N GLU A 68 26.73 7.07 -14.39
CA GLU A 68 26.64 5.62 -14.65
C GLU A 68 25.20 5.10 -14.54
N ALA A 69 24.40 5.67 -13.63
CA ALA A 69 22.98 5.35 -13.52
C ALA A 69 22.20 5.76 -14.77
N GLU A 70 22.42 6.98 -15.26
CA GLU A 70 21.79 7.51 -16.46
C GLU A 70 22.21 6.73 -17.71
N GLU A 71 23.49 6.36 -17.81
CA GLU A 71 24.01 5.50 -18.88
C GLU A 71 23.36 4.11 -18.87
N LEU A 72 23.20 3.50 -17.70
CA LEU A 72 22.50 2.22 -17.57
C LEU A 72 21.02 2.33 -17.97
N ILE A 73 20.34 3.41 -17.59
CA ILE A 73 18.95 3.65 -18.01
C ILE A 73 18.87 3.80 -19.52
N ALA A 74 19.74 4.62 -20.12
CA ALA A 74 19.79 4.80 -21.56
C ALA A 74 20.06 3.48 -22.30
N GLN A 75 20.97 2.64 -21.79
CA GLN A 75 21.23 1.31 -22.35
C GLN A 75 20.01 0.39 -22.25
N LEU A 76 19.28 0.40 -21.13
CA LEU A 76 18.07 -0.39 -20.94
C LEU A 76 16.95 0.06 -21.87
N ASP A 77 16.76 1.36 -22.06
CA ASP A 77 15.77 1.93 -22.95
C ASP A 77 16.07 1.57 -24.41
N VAL A 78 17.33 1.68 -24.84
CA VAL A 78 17.76 1.24 -26.18
C VAL A 78 17.51 -0.26 -26.36
N ARG A 79 17.84 -1.10 -25.38
CA ARG A 79 17.56 -2.54 -25.44
C ARG A 79 16.06 -2.80 -25.57
N ALA A 80 15.24 -2.14 -24.76
CA ALA A 80 13.79 -2.30 -24.79
C ALA A 80 13.20 -1.88 -26.14
N GLN A 81 13.70 -0.79 -26.73
CA GLN A 81 13.32 -0.37 -28.08
C GLN A 81 13.67 -1.43 -29.13
N VAL A 82 14.92 -1.91 -29.12
CA VAL A 82 15.37 -2.95 -30.07
C VAL A 82 14.54 -4.22 -29.94
N GLU A 83 14.24 -4.67 -28.71
CA GLU A 83 13.36 -5.82 -28.49
C GLU A 83 11.94 -5.58 -29.03
N GLY A 84 11.40 -4.37 -28.86
CA GLY A 84 10.12 -3.95 -29.42
C GLY A 84 10.11 -4.01 -30.94
N GLU A 85 11.11 -3.41 -31.59
CA GLU A 85 11.26 -3.41 -33.05
C GLU A 85 11.50 -4.82 -33.62
N MET A 86 12.24 -5.67 -32.91
CA MET A 86 12.40 -7.08 -33.29
C MET A 86 11.07 -7.85 -33.21
N ARG A 87 10.26 -7.62 -32.17
CA ARG A 87 8.94 -8.23 -32.07
C ARG A 87 8.01 -7.73 -33.17
N GLU A 88 8.04 -6.44 -33.46
CA GLU A 88 7.20 -5.84 -34.49
C GLU A 88 7.61 -6.27 -35.90
N SER A 89 8.91 -6.29 -36.22
CA SER A 89 9.42 -6.81 -37.49
C SER A 89 9.08 -8.29 -37.68
N ARG A 90 9.17 -9.11 -36.61
CA ARG A 90 8.70 -10.50 -36.63
C ARG A 90 7.19 -10.59 -36.84
N ALA A 91 6.40 -9.70 -36.24
CA ALA A 91 4.96 -9.63 -36.46
C ALA A 91 4.65 -9.28 -37.92
N ARG A 92 5.24 -8.21 -38.48
CA ARG A 92 5.06 -7.78 -39.87
C ARG A 92 5.45 -8.87 -40.88
N THR A 93 6.57 -9.57 -40.66
CA THR A 93 6.98 -10.71 -41.50
C THR A 93 6.08 -11.93 -41.35
N SER A 94 5.46 -12.13 -40.19
CA SER A 94 4.50 -13.22 -39.96
C SER A 94 3.11 -12.97 -40.54
N VAL A 95 2.68 -11.71 -40.67
CA VAL A 95 1.38 -11.32 -41.25
C VAL A 95 1.27 -11.75 -42.72
N GLY A 96 2.39 -11.73 -43.47
CA GLY A 96 2.45 -12.27 -44.84
C GLY A 96 2.64 -13.80 -44.93
N LYS A 97 2.89 -14.47 -43.81
CA LYS A 97 3.19 -15.92 -43.75
C LYS A 97 2.13 -16.65 -42.92
N GLN A 98 0.86 -16.39 -43.20
CA GLN A 98 -0.19 -17.33 -42.79
C GLN A 98 0.10 -18.67 -43.47
N ARG A 99 0.58 -19.64 -42.70
CA ARG A 99 0.70 -21.02 -43.14
C ARG A 99 -0.69 -21.45 -43.62
N LYS A 100 -0.81 -21.81 -44.90
CA LYS A 100 -2.06 -22.35 -45.47
C LYS A 100 -2.52 -23.47 -44.53
N SER A 101 -3.71 -23.35 -43.95
CA SER A 101 -4.21 -24.38 -43.05
C SER A 101 -4.54 -25.63 -43.86
N HIS A 102 -3.94 -26.75 -43.50
CA HIS A 102 -4.20 -28.06 -44.08
C HIS A 102 -5.21 -28.81 -43.22
N CYS A 103 -6.09 -29.60 -43.84
CA CYS A 103 -6.96 -30.51 -43.12
C CYS A 103 -6.12 -31.52 -42.33
N ARG A 104 -6.32 -31.63 -41.02
CA ARG A 104 -5.55 -32.58 -40.19
C ARG A 104 -5.85 -34.05 -40.51
N ARG A 105 -6.94 -34.34 -41.25
CA ARG A 105 -7.41 -35.69 -41.56
C ARG A 105 -6.89 -36.20 -42.91
N CYS A 106 -6.91 -35.37 -43.96
CA CYS A 106 -6.43 -35.74 -45.31
C CYS A 106 -5.27 -34.88 -45.84
N GLY A 107 -4.83 -33.84 -45.13
CA GLY A 107 -3.69 -33.00 -45.53
C GLY A 107 -3.97 -31.93 -46.59
N GLU A 108 -5.16 -31.92 -47.21
CA GLU A 108 -5.50 -30.98 -48.27
C GLU A 108 -5.83 -29.57 -47.74
N THR A 109 -5.58 -28.55 -48.56
CA THR A 109 -5.99 -27.15 -48.27
C THR A 109 -7.41 -26.88 -48.73
N GLY A 110 -8.17 -26.08 -47.97
CA GLY A 110 -9.49 -25.59 -48.38
C GLY A 110 -10.66 -26.07 -47.54
N HIS A 111 -10.45 -27.03 -46.62
CA HIS A 111 -11.49 -27.50 -45.70
C HIS A 111 -10.94 -27.84 -44.31
N ASN A 112 -11.84 -27.93 -43.32
CA ASN A 112 -11.51 -28.29 -41.94
C ASN A 112 -11.71 -29.81 -41.72
N SER A 113 -11.00 -30.40 -40.77
CA SER A 113 -11.17 -31.81 -40.39
C SER A 113 -12.59 -32.17 -39.97
N ARG A 114 -13.39 -31.20 -39.49
CA ARG A 114 -14.82 -31.39 -39.15
C ARG A 114 -15.72 -31.59 -40.37
N THR A 115 -15.31 -31.09 -41.54
CA THR A 115 -16.06 -31.17 -42.80
C THR A 115 -15.36 -32.06 -43.82
N CYS A 116 -14.36 -32.82 -43.39
CA CYS A 116 -13.65 -33.79 -44.22
C CYS A 116 -14.58 -34.97 -44.49
N LYS A 117 -14.82 -35.24 -45.78
CA LYS A 117 -15.57 -36.40 -46.25
C LYS A 117 -14.75 -37.68 -46.09
#